data_AF-A0A832QWJ8-F1
#
_entry.id   AF-A0A832QWJ8-F1
#
_cell.length_a   1.000
_cell.length_b   1.000
_cell.length_c   1.000
_cell.angle_alpha   90.00
_cell.angle_beta   90.00
_cell.angle_gamma   90.00
#
_symmetry.space_group_name_H-M   'P 1'
#
loop_
_entity.id
_entity.type
_entity.pdbx_description
1 polymer ?
#
loop_
_entity_poly.entity_id
_entity_poly.type
_entity_poly.pdbx_seq_one_letter_code
_entity_poly.pdbx_strand_id
1 'polypeptide(L)' 'MTPEYVIWSTKHRAWWGPDEQGYRVRLSSAGRYSRNHALAICTWARGGRQHNDSPTEVPLLLADAGIFWPDQTEEPK' A
#
# COMPACT_ATOMS: atom_id res chain seq x y z
N MET A 1 -7.00 -2.12 19.50
CA MET A 1 -6.55 -2.63 18.19
C MET A 1 -5.30 -1.86 17.80
N THR A 2 -4.25 -2.53 17.33
CA THR A 2 -3.05 -1.86 16.83
C THR A 2 -3.34 -1.21 15.47
N PRO A 3 -2.78 -0.02 15.17
CA PRO A 3 -2.99 0.62 13.88
C PRO A 3 -2.41 -0.25 12.74
N GLU A 4 -3.22 -0.45 11.71
CA GLU A 4 -2.85 -1.22 10.52
C GLU A 4 -2.42 -0.28 9.39
N TYR A 5 -1.46 -0.74 8.61
CA TYR A 5 -0.92 -0.06 7.44
C TYR A 5 -1.17 -0.88 6.19
N VAL A 6 -1.39 -0.16 5.09
CA VAL A 6 -1.39 -0.66 3.73
C VAL A 6 -0.23 -0.03 2.97
N ILE A 7 0.14 -0.60 1.83
CA ILE A 7 1.21 -0.05 1.01
C ILE A 7 0.63 0.26 -0.37
N TRP A 8 0.77 1.51 -0.78
CA TRP A 8 0.42 1.94 -2.13
C TRP A 8 1.65 1.89 -3.03
N SER A 9 1.53 1.18 -4.14
CA SER A 9 2.54 1.18 -5.19
C SER A 9 2.27 2.31 -6.17
N THR A 10 3.11 3.34 -6.17
CA THR A 10 3.00 4.45 -7.14
C THR A 10 3.30 3.99 -8.56
N LYS A 11 4.15 2.96 -8.72
CA LYS A 11 4.49 2.35 -10.01
C LYS A 11 3.35 1.51 -10.57
N HIS A 12 2.75 0.66 -9.74
CA HIS A 12 1.70 -0.26 -10.18
C HIS A 12 0.30 0.33 -10.06
N ARG A 13 0.15 1.48 -9.40
CA ARG A 13 -1.13 2.15 -9.11
C ARG A 13 -2.12 1.19 -8.46
N ALA A 14 -1.61 0.45 -7.48
CA ALA A 14 -2.33 -0.63 -6.82
C ALA A 14 -1.80 -0.81 -5.40
N TRP A 15 -2.58 -1.48 -4.56
CA TRP A 15 -2.19 -1.84 -3.22
C TRP A 15 -1.30 -3.08 -3.22
N TRP A 16 -0.27 -3.09 -2.37
CA TRP A 16 0.50 -4.30 -2.13
C TRP A 16 -0.39 -5.35 -1.46
N GLY A 17 -0.35 -6.57 -1.98
CA GLY A 17 -1.16 -7.70 -1.53
C GLY A 17 -0.72 -8.22 -0.16
N PRO A 18 -1.48 -9.17 0.42
CA PRO A 18 -1.09 -9.88 1.64
C PRO A 18 0.14 -10.76 1.41
N ASP A 19 0.76 -11.20 2.51
CA ASP A 19 1.95 -12.09 2.51
C ASP A 19 3.11 -11.59 1.64
N GLU A 20 3.22 -10.27 1.55
CA GLU A 20 4.21 -9.57 0.72
C GLU A 20 4.17 -9.97 -0.76
N GLN A 21 2.98 -10.26 -1.31
CA GLN A 21 2.87 -10.81 -2.65
C GLN A 21 1.74 -10.21 -3.50
N GLY A 22 2.16 -9.75 -4.68
CA GLY A 22 1.27 -9.30 -5.75
C GLY A 22 0.63 -7.95 -5.48
N TYR A 23 -0.07 -7.44 -6.50
CA TYR A 23 -0.77 -6.17 -6.42
C TYR A 23 -2.29 -6.38 -6.42
N ARG A 24 -3.02 -5.48 -5.78
CA ARG A 24 -4.47 -5.54 -5.57
C ARG A 24 -5.08 -4.20 -5.93
N VAL A 25 -6.12 -4.23 -6.74
CA VAL A 25 -6.83 -3.01 -7.15
C VAL A 25 -7.69 -2.47 -6.01
N ARG A 26 -8.24 -3.37 -5.19
CA ARG A 26 -9.12 -3.02 -4.07
C ARG A 26 -8.36 -2.90 -2.75
N LEU A 27 -8.64 -1.86 -1.99
CA LEU A 27 -8.11 -1.59 -0.65
C LEU A 27 -8.55 -2.66 0.36
N SER A 28 -9.75 -3.21 0.22
CA SER A 28 -10.23 -4.35 1.03
C SER A 28 -9.39 -5.61 0.82
N SER A 29 -8.78 -5.76 -0.36
CA SER A 29 -7.94 -6.91 -0.70
C SER A 29 -6.44 -6.68 -0.43
N ALA A 30 -6.06 -5.48 0.00
CA ALA A 30 -4.69 -5.12 0.31
C ALA A 30 -4.16 -5.87 1.54
N GLY A 31 -2.85 -6.10 1.58
CA GLY A 31 -2.18 -6.61 2.77
C GLY A 31 -2.32 -5.65 3.95
N ARG A 32 -2.42 -6.20 5.16
CA ARG A 32 -2.46 -5.45 6.42
C ARG A 32 -1.17 -5.67 7.16
N TYR A 33 -0.48 -4.58 7.48
CA TYR A 33 0.86 -4.61 8.03
C TYR A 33 0.94 -3.79 9.32
N SER A 34 1.82 -4.19 10.22
CA SER A 34 2.27 -3.25 11.26
C SER A 34 3.06 -2.11 10.62
N ARG A 35 3.16 -0.97 11.32
CA ARG A 35 3.96 0.17 10.86
C ARG A 35 5.39 -0.22 10.48
N ASN A 36 6.05 -0.98 11.34
CA ASN A 36 7.46 -1.35 11.16
C ASN A 36 7.63 -2.31 9.97
N HIS A 37 6.70 -3.23 9.79
CA HIS A 37 6.72 -4.17 8.66
C HIS A 37 6.48 -3.45 7.33
N ALA A 38 5.51 -2.54 7.28
CA ALA A 38 5.25 -1.74 6.09
C ALA A 38 6.46 -0.88 5.69
N LEU A 39 7.13 -0.26 6.67
CA LEU A 39 8.35 0.52 6.44
C LEU A 39 9.51 -0.35 5.97
N ALA A 40 9.66 -1.56 6.50
CA ALA A 40 10.67 -2.50 6.04
C ALA A 40 10.45 -2.83 4.55
N ILE A 41 9.23 -3.24 4.17
CA ILE A 41 8.88 -3.54 2.77
C ILE A 41 9.21 -2.34 1.86
N CYS A 42 8.77 -1.14 2.23
CA CYS A 42 9.01 0.07 1.42
C CYS A 42 10.50 0.44 1.32
N THR A 43 11.29 0.14 2.37
CA THR A 43 12.74 0.37 2.37
C THR A 43 13.44 -0.59 1.42
N TRP A 44 13.07 -1.87 1.44
CA TRP A 44 13.59 -2.87 0.51
C TRP A 44 13.19 -2.57 -0.94
N ALA A 45 11.94 -2.19 -1.19
CA ALA A 45 11.42 -1.86 -2.51
C ALA A 45 12.10 -0.63 -3.17
N ARG A 46 12.81 0.19 -2.38
CA ARG A 46 13.57 1.34 -2.88
C ARG A 46 14.73 0.92 -3.79
N GLY A 47 15.30 -0.28 -3.62
CA GLY A 47 16.18 -0.95 -4.58
C GLY A 47 17.22 -0.07 -5.28
N GLY A 48 18.15 0.55 -4.52
CA GLY A 48 19.26 1.32 -5.09
C GLY A 48 18.89 2.69 -5.71
N ARG A 49 17.64 3.16 -5.54
CA ARG A 49 17.23 4.51 -5.94
C ARG A 49 18.08 5.60 -5.32
N GLN A 50 18.22 6.69 -6.06
CA GLN A 50 19.00 7.84 -5.67
C GLN A 50 18.22 8.75 -4.70
N HIS A 51 18.95 9.68 -4.10
CA HIS A 51 18.35 10.75 -3.32
C HIS A 51 17.35 11.54 -4.19
N ASN A 52 16.18 11.88 -3.63
CA ASN A 52 15.04 12.54 -4.29
C ASN A 52 14.26 11.75 -5.35
N ASP A 53 14.57 10.48 -5.60
CA ASP A 53 13.68 9.64 -6.39
C ASP A 53 12.32 9.49 -5.68
N SER A 54 11.23 9.56 -6.46
CA SER A 54 9.91 9.28 -5.92
C SER A 54 9.83 7.85 -5.36
N PRO A 55 9.24 7.66 -4.17
CA PRO A 55 9.06 6.33 -3.59
C PRO A 55 8.15 5.48 -4.48
N THR A 56 8.54 4.24 -4.74
CA THR A 56 7.71 3.26 -5.45
C THR A 56 6.61 2.68 -4.60
N GLU A 57 6.89 2.53 -3.31
CA GLU A 57 5.99 1.96 -2.33
C GLU A 57 5.87 2.94 -1.17
N VAL A 58 4.63 3.28 -0.81
CA VAL A 58 4.32 4.29 0.21
C VAL A 58 3.42 3.65 1.26
N PRO A 59 3.87 3.56 2.53
CA PRO A 59 3.03 3.04 3.59
C PRO A 59 2.01 4.10 4.00
N LEU A 60 0.74 3.72 4.07
CA LEU A 60 -0.37 4.55 4.51
C LEU A 60 -1.09 3.89 5.68
N LEU A 61 -1.56 4.69 6.63
CA LEU A 61 -2.47 4.21 7.67
C LEU A 61 -3.75 3.73 6.99
N LEU A 62 -4.26 2.56 7.37
CA LEU A 62 -5.47 2.00 6.79
C LEU A 62 -6.67 2.96 6.90
N ALA A 63 -6.83 3.59 8.06
CA ALA A 63 -7.91 4.55 8.30
C ALA A 63 -7.86 5.72 7.29
N ASP A 64 -6.67 6.29 7.07
CA ASP A 64 -6.50 7.40 6.13
C ASP A 64 -6.67 6.94 4.67
N ALA A 65 -6.14 5.75 4.33
CA ALA A 65 -6.32 5.16 3.01
C ALA A 65 -7.81 4.95 2.68
N GLY A 66 -8.61 4.53 3.65
CA GLY A 66 -10.07 4.38 3.47
C GLY A 66 -10.81 5.71 3.27
N ILE A 67 -10.27 6.83 3.75
CA ILE A 67 -10.83 8.16 3.53
C ILE A 67 -10.50 8.67 2.12
N PHE A 68 -9.24 8.54 1.68
CA PHE A 68 -8.80 9.06 0.39
C PHE A 68 -9.13 8.15 -0.80
N TRP A 69 -9.09 6.83 -0.60
CA TRP A 69 -9.27 5.81 -1.63
C TRP A 69 -10.17 4.67 -1.14
N PRO A 70 -11.46 4.95 -0.86
CA PRO A 70 -12.40 3.87 -0.58
C PRO A 70 -12.53 2.96 -1.80
N ASP A 71 -12.79 1.68 -1.56
CA ASP A 71 -13.21 0.78 -2.63
C ASP A 71 -14.49 1.33 -3.25
N GLN A 72 -14.51 1.44 -4.58
CA GLN A 72 -15.71 1.82 -5.32
C GLN A 72 -16.78 0.74 -5.06
N THR A 73 -17.83 1.10 -4.33
CA THR A 73 -19.04 0.30 -4.19
C THR A 73 -19.96 0.62 -5.35
N GLU A 74 -19.66 0.17 -6.58
CA GLU A 74 -20.67 0.01 -7.63
C GLU A 74 -20.12 -0.74 -8.86
N GLU A 75 -20.87 -1.76 -9.29
CA GLU A 75 -20.71 -2.40 -10.60
C GLU A 75 -21.15 -1.43 -11.70
N PRO A 76 -20.41 -1.31 -12.82
CA PRO A 76 -20.97 -0.66 -13.99
C PRO A 76 -22.10 -1.54 -14.56
N LYS A 77 -23.30 -0.94 -14.59
CA LYS A 77 -24.51 -1.41 -15.27
C LYS A 77 -24.31 -1.66 -16.76
#